data_AF-A0A8S9VYJ1-F1
#
_entry.id   AF-A0A8S9VYJ1-F1
#
_cell.length_a   1.000
_cell.length_b   1.000
_cell.length_c   1.000
_cell.angle_alpha   90.00
_cell.angle_beta   90.00
_cell.angle_gamma   90.00
#
_symmetry.space_group_name_H-M   'P 1'
#
loop_
_entity.id
_entity.type
_entity.pdbx_description
1 polymer ?
#
loop_
_entity_poly.entity_id
_entity_poly.type
_entity_poly.pdbx_seq_one_letter_code
_entity_poly.pdbx_strand_id
1 'polypeptide(L)'
;MRGRSVEGLSLVSFITFLSAFPLVIFFVNPLNGFSAGRYSYLHILITLGSAVFVLILGLLSIKMQEKNINKIYYPLTIAGIYALGLIIAKLFVPQVFSSFQTFFTIFQTHTGGALTIAEASPPRPEMIFGYAGYPNNFGNYPGIFDFVSTYYIALLAMVAIGALLIFRKWEPEKAMFLIWCITMFGLTTAQNRWFYYYSVNVAILSSFIGIGILDIAGFKDISHKFKARVSTPRDLQKFITSDLSRHLLSALIIVVVVMVVFLPNFNVASRSTAGGATSSDYYQWHESMTWMRYNTPDPGLDFDAVYDRPPAGKTFQYPDTAYGVMSWWDYGHVITYFGHRIPNANPFQAGIGGGPNHAPGASTFFTAQSEEAADDVLWNLGVNDKPGSRYIVSNAYMAYAINDVMGVWDGHDWSDYRTYAVISGQQQLVYKQYWYTSMEGRLHIFDGDGLKHYRLVHESLPNPYASGGNMEQSCKAQYNMLYSGNLNIENTGFVKIFEFVEGATITGSAPDGANVTISNSIATNQGRLFTYTQTTTADNGKYSFEVPYSTQGPISGQTNFDTRPTGPYTLTAGSVSKTVDVAELDVLNGGTLTVDIL
;
A
#
# COMPACT_ATOMS: atom_id res chain seq x y z
N MET A 1 14.78 -5.02 -44.04
CA MET A 1 13.45 -5.39 -44.59
C MET A 1 12.81 -4.30 -45.46
N ARG A 2 12.80 -3.01 -45.07
CA ARG A 2 12.13 -1.94 -45.84
C ARG A 2 13.08 -0.92 -46.52
N GLY A 3 14.29 -1.35 -46.86
CA GLY A 3 15.25 -0.54 -47.64
C GLY A 3 15.93 0.63 -46.91
N ARG A 4 15.79 0.74 -45.57
CA ARG A 4 16.48 1.75 -44.75
C ARG A 4 17.70 1.13 -44.05
N SER A 5 18.80 1.90 -43.95
CA SER A 5 19.97 1.52 -43.15
C SER A 5 19.61 1.49 -41.66
N VAL A 6 20.22 0.57 -40.92
CA VAL A 6 20.11 0.43 -39.46
C VAL A 6 21.38 0.88 -38.73
N GLU A 7 22.41 1.33 -39.46
CA GLU A 7 23.72 1.66 -38.92
C GLU A 7 23.64 2.85 -37.95
N GLY A 8 23.00 3.94 -38.40
CA GLY A 8 22.79 5.12 -37.56
C GLY A 8 21.94 4.81 -36.32
N LEU A 9 20.91 3.97 -36.46
CA LEU A 9 20.10 3.52 -35.32
C LEU A 9 20.94 2.70 -34.32
N SER A 10 21.77 1.78 -34.83
CA SER A 10 22.65 0.94 -34.00
C SER A 10 23.68 1.77 -33.26
N LEU A 11 24.30 2.75 -33.94
CA LEU A 11 25.29 3.65 -33.33
C LEU A 11 24.68 4.54 -32.24
N VAL A 12 23.54 5.17 -32.51
CA VAL A 12 22.82 5.98 -31.51
C VAL A 12 22.39 5.13 -30.33
N SER A 13 21.91 3.91 -30.57
CA SER A 13 21.50 2.99 -29.50
C SER A 13 22.70 2.55 -28.65
N PHE A 14 23.84 2.26 -29.29
CA PHE A 14 25.10 1.92 -28.60
C PHE A 14 25.53 3.04 -27.66
N ILE A 15 25.60 4.28 -28.17
CA ILE A 15 25.99 5.45 -27.37
C ILE A 15 25.01 5.65 -26.20
N THR A 16 23.71 5.48 -26.45
CA THR A 16 22.66 5.65 -25.42
C THR A 16 22.79 4.62 -24.29
N PHE A 17 22.98 3.34 -24.62
CA PHE A 17 23.16 2.30 -23.59
C PHE A 17 24.51 2.40 -22.88
N LEU A 18 25.56 2.77 -23.62
CA LEU A 18 26.89 2.98 -23.06
C LEU A 18 26.93 4.18 -22.10
N SER A 19 26.23 5.27 -22.42
CA SER A 19 26.18 6.45 -21.55
C SER A 19 25.37 6.20 -20.27
N ALA A 20 24.43 5.25 -20.29
CA ALA A 20 23.68 4.84 -19.10
C ALA A 20 24.53 4.01 -18.11
N PHE A 21 25.52 3.26 -18.59
CA PHE A 21 26.39 2.43 -17.75
C PHE A 21 27.08 3.18 -16.59
N PRO A 22 27.81 4.30 -16.81
CA PRO A 22 28.45 5.04 -15.73
C PRO A 22 27.47 5.65 -14.73
N LEU A 23 26.21 5.88 -15.12
CA LEU A 23 25.17 6.39 -14.22
C LEU A 23 24.68 5.33 -13.23
N VAL A 24 24.87 4.05 -13.52
CA VAL A 24 24.34 2.95 -12.71
C VAL A 24 25.43 2.22 -11.92
N ILE A 25 26.64 2.08 -12.48
CA ILE A 25 27.73 1.27 -11.90
C ILE A 25 28.06 1.66 -10.45
N PHE A 26 28.00 2.95 -10.09
CA PHE A 26 28.32 3.44 -8.75
C PHE A 26 27.30 3.02 -7.67
N PHE A 27 26.09 2.65 -8.06
CA PHE A 27 25.03 2.23 -7.14
C PHE A 27 24.90 0.71 -7.04
N VAL A 28 25.60 -0.04 -7.90
CA VAL A 28 25.50 -1.50 -7.93
C VAL A 28 26.15 -2.10 -6.69
N ASN A 29 25.36 -2.88 -5.95
CA ASN A 29 25.87 -3.69 -4.85
C ASN A 29 26.00 -5.16 -5.29
N PRO A 30 27.22 -5.74 -5.28
CA PRO A 30 27.45 -7.14 -5.62
C PRO A 30 26.58 -8.14 -4.86
N LEU A 31 26.23 -7.84 -3.62
CA LEU A 31 25.42 -8.70 -2.74
C LEU A 31 23.94 -8.79 -3.20
N ASN A 32 23.52 -7.97 -4.16
CA ASN A 32 22.19 -8.05 -4.76
C ASN A 32 22.11 -9.01 -5.95
N GLY A 33 23.23 -9.68 -6.31
CA GLY A 33 23.28 -10.66 -7.40
C GLY A 33 22.76 -10.06 -8.71
N PHE A 34 21.68 -10.64 -9.25
CA PHE A 34 21.03 -10.20 -10.50
C PHE A 34 19.59 -9.70 -10.28
N SER A 35 19.27 -9.06 -9.15
CA SER A 35 17.92 -8.55 -8.88
C SER A 35 17.47 -7.47 -9.87
N ALA A 36 16.20 -7.50 -10.28
CA ALA A 36 15.55 -6.42 -11.04
C ALA A 36 15.05 -5.27 -10.15
N GLY A 37 14.78 -5.52 -8.86
CA GLY A 37 14.24 -4.52 -7.93
C GLY A 37 15.30 -3.81 -7.07
N ARG A 38 16.55 -4.28 -7.09
CA ARG A 38 17.67 -3.68 -6.35
C ARG A 38 18.85 -3.47 -7.28
N TYR A 39 19.61 -2.39 -7.09
CA TYR A 39 20.83 -2.13 -7.87
C TYR A 39 21.80 -3.30 -7.79
N SER A 40 22.03 -3.96 -8.92
CA SER A 40 22.64 -5.30 -9.02
C SER A 40 23.41 -5.47 -10.32
N TYR A 41 24.11 -6.59 -10.49
CA TYR A 41 24.81 -6.92 -11.73
C TYR A 41 23.89 -7.03 -12.96
N LEU A 42 22.58 -7.26 -12.75
CA LEU A 42 21.62 -7.25 -13.86
C LEU A 42 21.60 -5.89 -14.57
N HIS A 43 21.76 -4.79 -13.85
CA HIS A 43 21.69 -3.46 -14.44
C HIS A 43 22.94 -3.13 -15.28
N ILE A 44 24.09 -3.68 -14.88
CA ILE A 44 25.32 -3.63 -15.70
C ILE A 44 25.14 -4.46 -16.96
N LEU A 45 24.60 -5.68 -16.82
CA LEU A 45 24.33 -6.55 -17.95
C LEU A 45 23.35 -5.90 -18.94
N ILE A 46 22.29 -5.25 -18.45
CA ILE A 46 21.32 -4.56 -19.30
C ILE A 46 21.96 -3.36 -20.00
N THR A 47 22.72 -2.51 -19.31
CA THR A 47 23.33 -1.32 -19.94
C THR A 47 24.46 -1.69 -20.89
N LEU A 48 25.56 -2.24 -20.39
CA LEU A 48 26.74 -2.57 -21.19
C LEU A 48 26.46 -3.71 -22.17
N GLY A 49 25.72 -4.74 -21.75
CA GLY A 49 25.34 -5.86 -22.62
C GLY A 49 24.42 -5.42 -23.76
N SER A 50 23.45 -4.53 -23.52
CA SER A 50 22.63 -4.00 -24.62
C SER A 50 23.44 -3.12 -25.57
N ALA A 51 24.40 -2.33 -25.07
CA ALA A 51 25.29 -1.56 -25.93
C ALA A 51 26.07 -2.49 -26.89
N VAL A 52 26.74 -3.51 -26.36
CA VAL A 52 27.46 -4.50 -27.18
C VAL A 52 26.51 -5.23 -28.14
N PHE A 53 25.32 -5.61 -27.66
CA PHE A 53 24.33 -6.31 -28.46
C PHE A 53 23.87 -5.48 -29.68
N VAL A 54 23.49 -4.21 -29.50
CA VAL A 54 23.06 -3.37 -30.63
C VAL A 54 24.18 -3.08 -31.61
N LEU A 55 25.44 -2.99 -31.14
CA LEU A 55 26.60 -2.87 -32.01
C LEU A 55 26.79 -4.12 -32.89
N ILE A 56 26.67 -5.32 -32.29
CA ILE A 56 26.72 -6.60 -33.02
C ILE A 56 25.61 -6.66 -34.06
N LEU A 57 24.39 -6.23 -33.73
CA LEU A 57 23.28 -6.20 -34.69
C LEU A 57 23.57 -5.26 -35.87
N GLY A 58 24.13 -4.08 -35.62
CA GLY A 58 24.58 -3.17 -36.67
C GLY A 58 25.61 -3.80 -37.60
N LEU A 59 26.67 -4.39 -37.04
CA LEU A 59 27.73 -5.08 -37.80
C LEU A 59 27.19 -6.26 -38.60
N LEU A 60 26.28 -7.05 -38.01
CA LEU A 60 25.62 -8.15 -38.67
C LEU A 60 24.80 -7.65 -39.87
N SER A 61 24.11 -6.51 -39.73
CA SER A 61 23.36 -5.91 -40.82
C SER A 61 24.26 -5.52 -41.99
N ILE A 62 25.39 -4.86 -41.70
CA ILE A 62 26.39 -4.48 -42.71
C ILE A 62 26.88 -5.74 -43.45
N LYS A 63 27.29 -6.78 -42.69
CA LYS A 63 27.84 -8.01 -43.28
C LYS A 63 26.80 -8.76 -44.13
N MET A 64 25.55 -8.80 -43.69
CA MET A 64 24.46 -9.41 -44.46
C MET A 64 24.18 -8.65 -45.77
N GLN A 65 24.30 -7.31 -45.74
CA GLN A 65 24.17 -6.48 -46.94
C GLN A 65 25.33 -6.70 -47.91
N GLU A 66 26.58 -6.70 -47.42
CA GLU A 66 27.77 -7.01 -48.24
C GLU A 66 27.66 -8.36 -48.95
N LYS A 67 27.10 -9.36 -48.26
CA LYS A 67 26.93 -10.72 -48.78
C LYS A 67 25.64 -10.93 -49.56
N ASN A 68 24.84 -9.90 -49.81
CA ASN A 68 23.53 -10.00 -50.50
C ASN A 68 22.59 -11.05 -49.89
N ILE A 69 22.64 -11.24 -48.58
CA ILE A 69 21.77 -12.18 -47.87
C ILE A 69 20.33 -11.66 -47.87
N ASN A 70 19.36 -12.57 -48.03
CA ASN A 70 17.94 -12.19 -48.03
C ASN A 70 17.59 -11.46 -46.72
N LYS A 71 16.92 -10.30 -46.87
CA LYS A 71 16.57 -9.37 -45.80
C LYS A 71 15.70 -9.98 -44.69
N ILE A 72 15.04 -11.13 -44.94
CA ILE A 72 14.25 -11.86 -43.94
C ILE A 72 15.11 -12.60 -42.92
N TYR A 73 16.36 -12.94 -43.25
CA TYR A 73 17.25 -13.63 -42.33
C TYR A 73 17.73 -12.73 -41.18
N TYR A 74 17.75 -11.41 -41.36
CA TYR A 74 18.12 -10.47 -40.30
C TYR A 74 17.22 -10.57 -39.06
N PRO A 75 15.88 -10.39 -39.14
CA PRO A 75 14.99 -10.55 -37.98
C PRO A 75 14.98 -11.99 -37.44
N LEU A 76 15.09 -13.01 -38.30
CA LEU A 76 15.18 -14.40 -37.86
C LEU A 76 16.46 -14.65 -37.04
N THR A 77 17.57 -14.03 -37.44
CA THR A 77 18.83 -14.12 -36.71
C THR A 77 18.74 -13.40 -35.37
N ILE A 78 18.09 -12.23 -35.31
CA ILE A 78 17.82 -11.53 -34.04
C ILE A 78 17.00 -12.43 -33.10
N ALA A 79 15.91 -13.01 -33.61
CA ALA A 79 15.07 -13.92 -32.82
C ALA A 79 15.86 -15.16 -32.35
N GLY A 80 16.69 -15.73 -33.23
CA GLY A 80 17.55 -16.86 -32.92
C GLY A 80 18.61 -16.54 -31.84
N ILE A 81 19.29 -15.39 -31.95
CA ILE A 81 20.27 -14.95 -30.94
C ILE A 81 19.59 -14.73 -29.59
N TYR A 82 18.41 -14.11 -29.58
CA TYR A 82 17.66 -13.89 -28.35
C TYR A 82 17.23 -15.21 -27.70
N ALA A 83 16.67 -16.14 -28.48
CA ALA A 83 16.28 -17.46 -27.98
C ALA A 83 17.48 -18.25 -27.44
N LEU A 84 18.61 -18.24 -28.17
CA LEU A 84 19.85 -18.87 -27.73
C LEU A 84 20.39 -18.23 -26.45
N GLY A 85 20.36 -16.90 -26.35
CA GLY A 85 20.76 -16.16 -25.15
C GLY A 85 19.93 -16.55 -23.93
N LEU A 86 18.61 -16.70 -24.08
CA LEU A 86 17.74 -17.18 -23.00
C LEU A 86 18.04 -18.63 -22.60
N ILE A 87 18.33 -19.51 -23.57
CA ILE A 87 18.72 -20.90 -23.29
C ILE A 87 20.05 -20.93 -22.53
N ILE A 88 21.04 -20.15 -22.96
CA ILE A 88 22.34 -20.04 -22.28
C ILE A 88 22.15 -19.49 -20.86
N ALA A 89 21.36 -18.42 -20.70
CA ALA A 89 21.07 -17.86 -19.38
C ALA A 89 20.40 -18.91 -18.48
N LYS A 90 19.43 -19.68 -18.99
CA LYS A 90 18.76 -20.73 -18.24
C LYS A 90 19.72 -21.84 -17.78
N LEU A 91 20.66 -22.25 -18.65
CA LEU A 91 21.56 -23.37 -18.37
C LEU A 91 22.78 -22.98 -17.52
N PHE A 92 23.35 -21.79 -17.76
CA PHE A 92 24.64 -21.40 -17.19
C PHE A 92 24.56 -20.24 -16.20
N VAL A 93 23.52 -19.40 -16.24
CA VAL A 93 23.33 -18.27 -15.30
C VAL A 93 21.87 -18.19 -14.84
N PRO A 94 21.35 -19.19 -14.11
CA PRO A 94 19.91 -19.29 -13.82
C PRO A 94 19.32 -18.07 -13.11
N GLN A 95 20.14 -17.35 -12.33
CA GLN A 95 19.72 -16.11 -11.67
C GLN A 95 19.34 -15.02 -12.68
N VAL A 96 20.08 -14.87 -13.78
CA VAL A 96 19.74 -13.92 -14.85
C VAL A 96 18.43 -14.33 -15.51
N PHE A 97 18.27 -15.61 -15.81
CA PHE A 97 17.02 -16.12 -16.40
C PHE A 97 15.81 -15.90 -15.48
N SER A 98 15.96 -16.18 -14.17
CA SER A 98 14.91 -15.95 -13.17
C SER A 98 14.48 -14.48 -13.12
N SER A 99 15.42 -13.53 -13.17
CA SER A 99 15.09 -12.10 -13.20
C SER A 99 14.31 -11.69 -14.45
N PHE A 100 14.58 -12.31 -15.61
CA PHE A 100 13.74 -12.12 -16.80
C PHE A 100 12.35 -12.72 -16.63
N GLN A 101 12.21 -13.88 -15.95
CA GLN A 101 10.91 -14.47 -15.66
C GLN A 101 10.07 -13.58 -14.73
N THR A 102 10.70 -12.89 -13.78
CA THR A 102 10.02 -11.94 -12.88
C THR A 102 9.26 -10.85 -13.64
N PHE A 103 9.72 -10.42 -14.81
CA PHE A 103 8.97 -9.46 -15.62
C PHE A 103 7.59 -9.99 -16.05
N PHE A 104 7.49 -11.30 -16.35
CA PHE A 104 6.25 -11.91 -16.82
C PHE A 104 5.24 -12.17 -15.70
N THR A 105 5.62 -12.06 -14.43
CA THR A 105 4.68 -12.18 -13.30
C THR A 105 3.64 -11.05 -13.30
N ILE A 106 3.91 -9.94 -13.99
CA ILE A 106 2.95 -8.85 -14.20
C ILE A 106 1.64 -9.36 -14.79
N PHE A 107 1.70 -10.35 -15.69
CA PHE A 107 0.54 -10.92 -16.37
C PHE A 107 -0.03 -12.17 -15.69
N GLN A 108 0.54 -12.60 -14.57
CA GLN A 108 0.07 -13.76 -13.84
C GLN A 108 -1.08 -13.37 -12.89
N THR A 109 -2.03 -14.27 -12.74
CA THR A 109 -3.11 -14.11 -11.75
C THR A 109 -2.53 -14.31 -10.36
N HIS A 110 -2.71 -13.30 -9.49
CA HIS A 110 -2.34 -13.40 -8.08
C HIS A 110 -3.27 -14.39 -7.34
N THR A 111 -2.81 -14.92 -6.21
CA THR A 111 -3.59 -15.81 -5.34
C THR A 111 -3.43 -15.42 -3.87
N GLY A 112 -4.36 -15.85 -3.01
CA GLY A 112 -4.34 -15.56 -1.57
C GLY A 112 -4.31 -14.06 -1.26
N GLY A 113 -3.56 -13.66 -0.22
CA GLY A 113 -3.39 -12.26 0.18
C GLY A 113 -2.99 -11.31 -0.96
N ALA A 114 -2.19 -11.76 -1.93
CA ALA A 114 -1.75 -10.91 -3.04
C ALA A 114 -2.90 -10.43 -3.95
N LEU A 115 -4.06 -11.11 -3.95
CA LEU A 115 -5.27 -10.65 -4.65
C LEU A 115 -5.82 -9.34 -4.09
N THR A 116 -5.54 -9.05 -2.82
CA THR A 116 -6.04 -7.85 -2.12
C THR A 116 -5.20 -6.61 -2.42
N ILE A 117 -4.05 -6.76 -3.09
CA ILE A 117 -3.19 -5.64 -3.48
C ILE A 117 -3.83 -4.90 -4.66
N ALA A 118 -4.60 -3.86 -4.36
CA ALA A 118 -5.37 -3.09 -5.34
C ALA A 118 -4.53 -2.57 -6.53
N GLU A 119 -3.28 -2.17 -6.27
CA GLU A 119 -2.35 -1.64 -7.27
C GLU A 119 -1.79 -2.73 -8.22
N ALA A 120 -1.77 -3.99 -7.78
CA ALA A 120 -1.35 -5.14 -8.57
C ALA A 120 -2.52 -5.87 -9.25
N SER A 121 -3.76 -5.48 -8.96
CA SER A 121 -4.95 -6.03 -9.62
C SER A 121 -5.12 -5.45 -11.03
N PRO A 122 -5.74 -6.20 -11.95
CA PRO A 122 -6.24 -5.65 -13.20
C PRO A 122 -7.25 -4.51 -12.95
N PRO A 123 -7.34 -3.52 -13.84
CA PRO A 123 -8.37 -2.49 -13.77
C PRO A 123 -9.75 -3.14 -13.85
N ARG A 124 -10.60 -2.83 -12.88
CA ARG A 124 -11.95 -3.39 -12.84
C ARG A 124 -12.82 -2.77 -13.96
N PRO A 125 -13.81 -3.49 -14.52
CA PRO A 125 -14.70 -2.94 -15.55
C PRO A 125 -15.34 -1.62 -15.15
N GLU A 126 -15.67 -1.44 -13.86
CA GLU A 126 -16.26 -0.21 -13.32
C GLU A 126 -15.29 0.97 -13.40
N MET A 127 -13.99 0.71 -13.24
CA MET A 127 -12.97 1.73 -13.43
C MET A 127 -12.91 2.13 -14.90
N ILE A 128 -12.89 1.17 -15.82
CA ILE A 128 -12.72 1.45 -17.27
C ILE A 128 -13.96 2.13 -17.87
N PHE A 129 -15.14 1.58 -17.64
CA PHE A 129 -16.34 1.92 -18.43
C PHE A 129 -17.25 2.96 -17.78
N GLY A 130 -17.10 3.25 -16.47
CA GLY A 130 -18.03 4.10 -15.73
C GLY A 130 -19.41 3.45 -15.60
N TYR A 131 -19.96 3.35 -14.39
CA TYR A 131 -21.35 2.91 -14.20
C TYR A 131 -22.24 4.10 -13.88
N ALA A 132 -23.33 4.27 -14.65
CA ALA A 132 -24.39 5.20 -14.31
C ALA A 132 -25.02 4.78 -12.96
N GLY A 133 -24.83 5.58 -11.91
CA GLY A 133 -25.47 5.39 -10.60
C GLY A 133 -24.52 5.27 -9.40
N TYR A 134 -23.19 5.17 -9.60
CA TYR A 134 -22.22 5.26 -8.51
C TYR A 134 -21.69 6.70 -8.40
N PRO A 135 -21.76 7.36 -7.21
CA PRO A 135 -21.17 8.68 -7.03
C PRO A 135 -19.65 8.57 -7.15
N ASN A 136 -19.11 8.92 -8.33
CA ASN A 136 -17.80 9.48 -8.72
C ASN A 136 -16.53 9.32 -7.85
N ASN A 137 -16.47 8.41 -6.87
CA ASN A 137 -15.31 8.27 -5.99
C ASN A 137 -14.28 7.25 -6.49
N PHE A 138 -14.61 6.44 -7.51
CA PHE A 138 -13.71 5.41 -8.07
C PHE A 138 -13.49 5.49 -9.59
N GLY A 139 -14.17 6.40 -10.29
CA GLY A 139 -14.03 6.59 -11.73
C GLY A 139 -12.75 7.35 -12.07
N ASN A 140 -11.62 6.65 -12.23
CA ASN A 140 -10.33 7.25 -12.61
C ASN A 140 -10.25 7.68 -14.10
N TYR A 141 -11.34 7.55 -14.88
CA TYR A 141 -11.35 7.81 -16.31
C TYR A 141 -12.34 8.95 -16.61
N PRO A 142 -11.88 10.20 -16.61
CA PRO A 142 -12.75 11.37 -16.67
C PRO A 142 -13.40 11.56 -18.04
N GLY A 143 -14.71 11.83 -18.06
CA GLY A 143 -15.45 12.40 -19.20
C GLY A 143 -16.82 12.91 -18.76
N ILE A 144 -17.33 14.02 -19.34
CA ILE A 144 -18.74 14.45 -19.17
C ILE A 144 -19.71 13.37 -19.72
N PHE A 145 -19.21 12.61 -20.69
CA PHE A 145 -19.67 11.32 -21.19
C PHE A 145 -18.44 10.42 -21.16
N ASP A 146 -18.54 9.14 -20.76
CA ASP A 146 -17.38 8.24 -20.68
C ASP A 146 -16.54 8.26 -21.98
N PHE A 147 -17.15 8.52 -23.13
CA PHE A 147 -16.51 8.60 -24.46
C PHE A 147 -15.57 9.79 -24.73
N VAL A 148 -15.52 10.84 -23.90
CA VAL A 148 -14.62 12.01 -24.12
C VAL A 148 -13.36 11.97 -23.23
N SER A 149 -13.11 10.83 -22.58
CA SER A 149 -11.86 10.66 -21.84
C SER A 149 -10.64 10.70 -22.74
N THR A 150 -9.59 11.37 -22.29
CA THR A 150 -8.27 11.34 -22.94
C THR A 150 -7.76 9.91 -23.13
N TYR A 151 -8.14 8.99 -22.23
CA TYR A 151 -7.89 7.57 -22.37
C TYR A 151 -8.47 6.97 -23.66
N TYR A 152 -9.76 7.19 -23.95
CA TYR A 152 -10.40 6.67 -25.16
C TYR A 152 -9.90 7.36 -26.43
N ILE A 153 -9.64 8.68 -26.35
CA ILE A 153 -9.02 9.43 -27.44
C ILE A 153 -7.65 8.80 -27.78
N ALA A 154 -6.88 8.40 -26.77
CA ALA A 154 -5.60 7.74 -26.98
C ALA A 154 -5.73 6.37 -27.67
N LEU A 155 -6.74 5.58 -27.33
CA LEU A 155 -7.02 4.30 -28.03
C LEU A 155 -7.33 4.53 -29.52
N LEU A 156 -8.19 5.51 -29.83
CA LEU A 156 -8.51 5.89 -31.21
C LEU A 156 -7.27 6.38 -31.96
N ALA A 157 -6.42 7.17 -31.30
CA ALA A 157 -5.16 7.65 -31.87
C ALA A 157 -4.20 6.49 -32.20
N MET A 158 -4.12 5.46 -31.35
CA MET A 158 -3.31 4.27 -31.65
C MET A 158 -3.79 3.55 -32.91
N VAL A 159 -5.11 3.34 -33.02
CA VAL A 159 -5.72 2.75 -34.22
C VAL A 159 -5.44 3.59 -35.46
N ALA A 160 -5.58 4.92 -35.36
CA ALA A 160 -5.31 5.84 -36.45
C ALA A 160 -3.84 5.78 -36.90
N ILE A 161 -2.88 5.78 -35.96
CA ILE A 161 -1.45 5.65 -36.28
C ILE A 161 -1.15 4.29 -36.93
N GLY A 162 -1.73 3.20 -36.43
CA GLY A 162 -1.62 1.88 -37.03
C GLY A 162 -2.14 1.85 -38.47
N ALA A 163 -3.32 2.44 -38.71
CA ALA A 163 -3.90 2.56 -40.04
C ALA A 163 -3.01 3.40 -40.98
N LEU A 164 -2.40 4.50 -40.50
CA LEU A 164 -1.45 5.30 -41.28
C LEU A 164 -0.21 4.48 -41.68
N LEU A 165 0.32 3.65 -40.77
CA LEU A 165 1.48 2.80 -41.02
C LEU A 165 1.19 1.67 -42.02
N ILE A 166 -0.03 1.13 -42.02
CA ILE A 166 -0.47 0.04 -42.90
C ILE A 166 -0.87 0.57 -44.28
N PHE A 167 -1.76 1.56 -44.33
CA PHE A 167 -2.44 1.98 -45.57
C PHE A 167 -1.78 3.17 -46.27
N ARG A 168 -0.90 3.92 -45.61
CA ARG A 168 -0.21 5.07 -46.24
C ARG A 168 1.29 4.84 -46.41
N LYS A 169 2.05 5.04 -45.34
CA LYS A 169 3.51 5.06 -45.41
C LYS A 169 4.09 4.56 -44.11
N TRP A 170 5.06 3.68 -44.24
CA TRP A 170 5.81 3.19 -43.09
C TRP A 170 6.84 4.21 -42.61
N GLU A 171 6.65 4.65 -41.37
CA GLU A 171 7.49 5.62 -40.67
C GLU A 171 8.00 4.96 -39.37
N PRO A 172 9.29 4.57 -39.30
CA PRO A 172 9.90 3.91 -38.15
C PRO A 172 9.64 4.62 -36.82
N GLU A 173 9.67 5.94 -36.82
CA GLU A 173 9.39 6.79 -35.67
C GLU A 173 7.96 6.58 -35.13
N LYS A 174 6.95 6.52 -36.02
CA LYS A 174 5.56 6.24 -35.65
C LYS A 174 5.38 4.79 -35.23
N ALA A 175 6.09 3.86 -35.87
CA ALA A 175 6.07 2.44 -35.50
C ALA A 175 6.65 2.23 -34.09
N MET A 176 7.79 2.85 -33.78
CA MET A 176 8.41 2.80 -32.45
C MET A 176 7.49 3.40 -31.38
N PHE A 177 6.92 4.57 -31.65
CA PHE A 177 5.97 5.20 -30.74
C PHE A 177 4.74 4.33 -30.51
N LEU A 178 4.15 3.75 -31.57
CA LEU A 178 3.02 2.84 -31.45
C LEU A 178 3.37 1.57 -30.65
N ILE A 179 4.55 0.99 -30.84
CA ILE A 179 5.02 -0.17 -30.05
C ILE A 179 5.11 0.19 -28.57
N TRP A 180 5.67 1.37 -28.25
CA TRP A 180 5.73 1.86 -26.88
C TRP A 180 4.33 2.03 -26.29
N CYS A 181 3.39 2.65 -27.03
CA CYS A 181 2.00 2.80 -26.58
C CYS A 181 1.29 1.46 -26.36
N ILE A 182 1.42 0.51 -27.29
CA ILE A 182 0.82 -0.83 -27.15
C ILE A 182 1.41 -1.57 -25.96
N THR A 183 2.72 -1.46 -25.72
CA THR A 183 3.39 -2.10 -24.59
C THR A 183 2.88 -1.53 -23.27
N MET A 184 2.84 -0.20 -23.12
CA MET A 184 2.35 0.44 -21.90
C MET A 184 0.86 0.16 -21.68
N PHE A 185 0.05 0.23 -22.74
CA PHE A 185 -1.36 -0.15 -22.68
C PHE A 185 -1.53 -1.61 -22.21
N GLY A 186 -0.79 -2.55 -22.81
CA GLY A 186 -0.81 -3.96 -22.40
C GLY A 186 -0.49 -4.16 -20.91
N LEU A 187 0.52 -3.45 -20.39
CA LEU A 187 0.84 -3.51 -18.96
C LEU A 187 -0.29 -2.96 -18.07
N THR A 188 -0.97 -1.89 -18.49
CA THR A 188 -2.12 -1.35 -17.75
C THR A 188 -3.33 -2.28 -17.72
N THR A 189 -3.52 -3.14 -18.74
CA THR A 189 -4.57 -4.16 -18.70
C THR A 189 -4.28 -5.27 -17.69
N ALA A 190 -3.01 -5.46 -17.34
CA ALA A 190 -2.59 -6.45 -16.38
C ALA A 190 -2.65 -5.92 -14.94
N GLN A 191 -2.16 -4.70 -14.68
CA GLN A 191 -2.11 -4.13 -13.34
C GLN A 191 -2.29 -2.61 -13.31
N ASN A 192 -3.00 -2.11 -12.29
CA ASN A 192 -3.27 -0.68 -12.08
C ASN A 192 -2.00 0.18 -11.90
N ARG A 193 -0.92 -0.38 -11.33
CA ARG A 193 0.34 0.34 -11.12
C ARG A 193 1.00 0.90 -12.37
N TRP A 194 0.63 0.44 -13.56
CA TRP A 194 1.25 0.91 -14.81
C TRP A 194 0.60 2.17 -15.39
N PHE A 195 -0.51 2.65 -14.82
CA PHE A 195 -1.26 3.79 -15.39
C PHE A 195 -0.46 5.08 -15.42
N TYR A 196 0.41 5.34 -14.44
CA TYR A 196 1.21 6.56 -14.44
C TYR A 196 2.25 6.57 -15.58
N TYR A 197 2.77 5.42 -16.01
CA TYR A 197 3.62 5.35 -17.20
C TYR A 197 2.81 5.59 -18.47
N TYR A 198 1.63 4.98 -18.59
CA TYR A 198 0.77 5.15 -19.76
C TYR A 198 0.22 6.57 -19.90
N SER A 199 0.15 7.35 -18.82
CA SER A 199 -0.31 8.75 -18.84
C SER A 199 0.47 9.61 -19.86
N VAL A 200 1.77 9.38 -20.03
CA VAL A 200 2.61 10.10 -21.00
C VAL A 200 2.20 9.75 -22.42
N ASN A 201 1.97 8.46 -22.71
CA ASN A 201 1.47 8.00 -24.00
C ASN A 201 0.11 8.62 -24.31
N VAL A 202 -0.81 8.63 -23.33
CA VAL A 202 -2.14 9.23 -23.45
C VAL A 202 -2.06 10.71 -23.79
N ALA A 203 -1.18 11.47 -23.13
CA ALA A 203 -1.00 12.89 -23.40
C ALA A 203 -0.53 13.16 -24.84
N ILE A 204 0.46 12.40 -25.32
CA ILE A 204 1.00 12.55 -26.69
C ILE A 204 -0.04 12.12 -27.73
N LEU A 205 -0.72 10.98 -27.52
CA LEU A 205 -1.76 10.46 -28.42
C LEU A 205 -2.98 11.38 -28.51
N SER A 206 -3.41 11.94 -27.37
CA SER A 206 -4.48 12.93 -27.32
C SER A 206 -4.09 14.21 -28.05
N SER A 207 -2.85 14.65 -27.88
CA SER A 207 -2.30 15.81 -28.60
C SER A 207 -2.27 15.57 -30.11
N PHE A 208 -1.93 14.35 -30.56
CA PHE A 208 -1.95 13.98 -31.98
C PHE A 208 -3.35 14.17 -32.60
N ILE A 209 -4.41 13.70 -31.93
CA ILE A 209 -5.79 13.90 -32.38
C ILE A 209 -6.18 15.37 -32.31
N GLY A 210 -5.84 16.06 -31.21
CA GLY A 210 -6.12 17.48 -31.04
C GLY A 210 -5.50 18.34 -32.15
N ILE A 211 -4.23 18.11 -32.49
CA ILE A 211 -3.56 18.77 -33.62
C ILE A 211 -4.25 18.44 -34.93
N GLY A 212 -4.65 17.19 -35.15
CA GLY A 212 -5.41 16.81 -36.34
C GLY A 212 -6.73 17.57 -36.49
N ILE A 213 -7.46 17.77 -35.40
CA ILE A 213 -8.70 18.57 -35.37
C ILE A 213 -8.40 20.04 -35.67
N LEU A 214 -7.34 20.61 -35.09
CA LEU A 214 -6.92 21.99 -35.34
C LEU A 214 -6.47 22.20 -36.80
N ASP A 215 -5.79 21.22 -37.39
CA ASP A 215 -5.38 21.25 -38.79
C ASP A 215 -6.60 21.18 -39.72
N ILE A 216 -7.59 20.33 -39.44
CA ILE A 216 -8.88 20.29 -40.15
C ILE A 216 -9.61 21.63 -40.04
N ALA A 217 -9.53 22.27 -38.87
CA ALA A 217 -10.07 23.61 -38.65
C ALA A 217 -9.29 24.72 -39.37
N GLY A 218 -8.24 24.40 -40.13
CA GLY A 218 -7.45 25.37 -40.90
C GLY A 218 -6.50 26.21 -40.04
N PHE A 219 -6.23 25.81 -38.80
CA PHE A 219 -5.45 26.60 -37.84
C PHE A 219 -4.01 26.87 -38.32
N LYS A 220 -3.38 25.90 -39.00
CA LYS A 220 -2.04 26.05 -39.57
C LYS A 220 -1.97 27.18 -40.60
N ASP A 221 -2.95 27.24 -41.49
CA ASP A 221 -3.07 28.28 -42.51
C ASP A 221 -3.35 29.64 -41.87
N ILE A 222 -4.25 29.69 -40.89
CA ILE A 222 -4.59 30.90 -40.13
C ILE A 222 -3.35 31.42 -39.41
N SER A 223 -2.62 30.56 -38.69
CA SER A 223 -1.40 30.92 -37.95
C SER A 223 -0.31 31.45 -38.88
N HIS A 224 -0.08 30.79 -40.02
CA HIS A 224 0.90 31.24 -41.00
C HIS A 224 0.53 32.60 -41.61
N LYS A 225 -0.73 32.77 -42.06
CA LYS A 225 -1.21 34.04 -42.63
C LYS A 225 -1.22 35.15 -41.59
N PHE A 226 -1.56 34.85 -40.33
CA PHE A 226 -1.52 35.80 -39.22
C PHE A 226 -0.10 36.34 -39.02
N LYS A 227 0.89 35.44 -38.84
CA LYS A 227 2.30 35.82 -38.69
C LYS A 227 2.84 36.65 -39.86
N ALA A 228 2.39 36.35 -41.08
CA ALA A 228 2.85 37.03 -42.28
C ALA A 228 2.17 38.39 -42.54
N ARG A 229 0.95 38.60 -42.05
CA ARG A 229 0.10 39.75 -42.45
C ARG A 229 -0.28 40.69 -41.30
N VAL A 230 -0.05 40.32 -40.05
CA VAL A 230 -0.46 41.10 -38.88
C VAL A 230 0.77 41.64 -38.16
N SER A 231 0.99 42.95 -38.25
CA SER A 231 2.03 43.66 -37.48
C SER A 231 1.51 44.90 -36.77
N THR A 232 0.34 45.43 -37.19
CA THR A 232 -0.32 46.57 -36.55
C THR A 232 -1.78 46.23 -36.14
N PRO A 233 -2.39 47.01 -35.23
CA PRO A 233 -3.81 46.83 -34.87
C PRO A 233 -4.78 46.95 -36.06
N ARG A 234 -4.47 47.78 -37.08
CA ARG A 234 -5.30 47.88 -38.30
C ARG A 234 -5.22 46.62 -39.15
N ASP A 235 -4.05 45.99 -39.21
CA ASP A 235 -3.87 44.73 -39.95
C ASP A 235 -4.60 43.58 -39.27
N LEU A 236 -4.64 43.58 -37.94
CA LEU A 236 -5.44 42.63 -37.16
C LEU A 236 -6.93 42.73 -37.51
N GLN A 237 -7.48 43.96 -37.55
CA GLN A 237 -8.88 44.19 -37.89
C GLN A 237 -9.21 43.73 -39.32
N LYS A 238 -8.32 44.00 -40.29
CA LYS A 238 -8.48 43.53 -41.68
C LYS A 238 -8.35 42.01 -41.79
N PHE A 239 -7.42 41.41 -41.04
CA PHE A 239 -7.22 39.97 -41.03
C PHE A 239 -8.48 39.24 -40.54
N ILE A 240 -9.02 39.65 -39.38
CA ILE A 240 -10.22 39.03 -38.80
C ILE A 240 -11.42 39.13 -39.76
N THR A 241 -11.62 40.29 -40.39
CA THR A 241 -12.77 40.52 -41.29
C THR A 241 -12.62 39.87 -42.67
N SER A 242 -11.39 39.62 -43.15
CA SER A 242 -11.14 39.06 -44.48
C SER A 242 -11.63 37.61 -44.70
N ASP A 243 -11.72 36.82 -43.64
CA ASP A 243 -12.18 35.41 -43.69
C ASP A 243 -12.96 35.05 -42.40
N LEU A 244 -13.91 35.92 -42.07
CA LEU A 244 -14.63 35.90 -40.79
C LEU A 244 -15.27 34.53 -40.50
N SER A 245 -15.87 33.89 -41.51
CA SER A 245 -16.54 32.59 -41.34
C SER A 245 -15.58 31.47 -40.94
N ARG A 246 -14.39 31.40 -41.55
CA ARG A 246 -13.38 30.41 -41.18
C ARG A 246 -12.81 30.69 -39.81
N HIS A 247 -12.50 31.95 -39.49
CA HIS A 247 -12.04 32.31 -38.14
C HIS A 247 -13.07 31.95 -37.05
N LEU A 248 -14.36 32.20 -37.30
CA LEU A 248 -15.44 31.83 -36.38
C LEU A 248 -15.57 30.31 -36.23
N LEU A 249 -15.46 29.54 -37.33
CA LEU A 249 -15.47 28.08 -37.29
C LEU A 249 -14.28 27.51 -36.50
N SER A 250 -13.06 28.00 -36.75
CA SER A 250 -11.87 27.57 -36.01
C SER A 250 -11.98 27.92 -34.52
N ALA A 251 -12.47 29.13 -34.20
CA ALA A 251 -12.71 29.53 -32.81
C ALA A 251 -13.75 28.64 -32.13
N LEU A 252 -14.86 28.32 -32.82
CA LEU A 252 -15.88 27.40 -32.31
C LEU A 252 -15.30 26.01 -32.03
N ILE A 253 -14.52 25.46 -32.95
CA ILE A 253 -13.87 24.14 -32.77
C ILE A 253 -12.93 24.15 -31.57
N ILE A 254 -12.13 25.21 -31.38
CA ILE A 254 -11.27 25.34 -30.21
C ILE A 254 -12.10 25.39 -28.92
N VAL A 255 -13.15 26.21 -28.88
CA VAL A 255 -14.04 26.31 -27.72
C VAL A 255 -14.67 24.94 -27.40
N VAL A 256 -15.13 24.21 -28.41
CA VAL A 256 -15.68 22.85 -28.23
C VAL A 256 -14.62 21.90 -27.69
N VAL A 257 -13.41 21.87 -28.25
CA VAL A 257 -12.33 21.00 -27.75
C VAL A 257 -11.98 21.36 -26.30
N VAL A 258 -11.88 22.64 -25.96
CA VAL A 258 -11.59 23.08 -24.58
C VAL A 258 -12.72 22.69 -23.63
N MET A 259 -13.97 22.97 -23.99
CA MET A 259 -15.13 22.70 -23.14
C MET A 259 -15.41 21.21 -22.96
N VAL A 260 -15.23 20.41 -24.01
CA VAL A 260 -15.66 19.01 -24.05
C VAL A 260 -14.52 18.07 -23.67
N VAL A 261 -13.28 18.36 -24.07
CA VAL A 261 -12.11 17.52 -23.78
C VAL A 261 -11.30 18.06 -22.61
N PHE A 262 -10.84 19.32 -22.67
CA PHE A 262 -9.88 19.82 -21.68
C PHE A 262 -10.49 20.04 -20.29
N LEU A 263 -11.56 20.84 -20.18
CA LEU A 263 -12.13 21.25 -18.87
C LEU A 263 -12.59 20.06 -18.01
N PRO A 264 -13.27 19.02 -18.54
CA PRO A 264 -13.68 17.87 -17.73
C PRO A 264 -12.49 17.08 -17.18
N ASN A 265 -11.47 16.83 -18.03
CA ASN A 265 -10.25 16.14 -17.63
C ASN A 265 -9.46 16.97 -16.60
N PHE A 266 -9.39 18.29 -16.77
CA PHE A 266 -8.75 19.21 -15.82
C PHE A 266 -9.45 19.23 -14.45
N ASN A 267 -10.79 19.25 -14.43
CA ASN A 267 -11.55 19.27 -13.18
C ASN A 267 -11.31 18.00 -12.35
N VAL A 268 -11.32 16.83 -12.99
CA VAL A 268 -11.02 15.57 -12.30
C VAL A 268 -9.58 15.53 -11.81
N ALA A 269 -8.60 15.89 -12.66
CA ALA A 269 -7.20 15.97 -12.24
C ALA A 269 -7.01 16.91 -11.03
N SER A 270 -7.70 18.06 -11.03
CA SER A 270 -7.62 19.02 -9.93
C SER A 270 -8.17 18.47 -8.61
N ARG A 271 -9.23 17.65 -8.65
CA ARG A 271 -9.79 16.98 -7.45
C ARG A 271 -8.88 15.85 -6.95
N SER A 272 -8.31 15.06 -7.86
CA SER A 272 -7.45 13.93 -7.52
C SER A 272 -6.08 14.35 -6.96
N THR A 273 -5.61 15.56 -7.27
CA THR A 273 -4.31 16.08 -6.78
C THR A 273 -4.32 16.41 -5.28
N ALA A 274 -5.50 16.46 -4.63
CA ALA A 274 -5.61 16.68 -3.19
C ALA A 274 -5.24 15.43 -2.34
N GLY A 275 -5.06 14.26 -2.96
CA GLY A 275 -4.66 13.01 -2.28
C GLY A 275 -3.14 12.89 -2.09
N GLY A 276 -2.70 12.37 -0.95
CA GLY A 276 -1.27 12.17 -0.63
C GLY A 276 -0.95 12.46 0.84
N ALA A 277 0.21 13.06 1.12
CA ALA A 277 0.66 13.48 2.46
C ALA A 277 -0.24 14.53 3.16
N THR A 278 -1.28 14.99 2.47
CA THR A 278 -2.35 15.87 2.96
C THR A 278 -3.67 15.12 3.18
N SER A 279 -3.68 13.78 3.14
CA SER A 279 -4.87 12.99 3.40
C SER A 279 -5.37 13.22 4.83
N SER A 280 -6.68 13.12 5.01
CA SER A 280 -7.38 13.36 6.27
C SER A 280 -6.89 12.49 7.43
N ASP A 281 -6.23 11.37 7.15
CA ASP A 281 -5.92 10.28 8.08
C ASP A 281 -4.50 10.43 8.64
N TYR A 282 -3.69 11.26 7.98
CA TYR A 282 -2.26 11.37 8.26
C TYR A 282 -1.98 12.15 9.55
N TYR A 283 -2.89 13.04 9.96
CA TYR A 283 -2.74 13.81 11.19
C TYR A 283 -2.70 12.91 12.43
N GLN A 284 -3.63 11.96 12.55
CA GLN A 284 -3.70 11.07 13.71
C GLN A 284 -2.49 10.14 13.78
N TRP A 285 -2.05 9.61 12.64
CA TRP A 285 -0.80 8.84 12.56
C TRP A 285 0.43 9.66 12.94
N HIS A 286 0.55 10.89 12.42
CA HIS A 286 1.66 11.77 12.76
C HIS A 286 1.68 12.11 14.26
N GLU A 287 0.53 12.45 14.84
CA GLU A 287 0.38 12.75 16.26
C GLU A 287 0.77 11.55 17.13
N SER A 288 0.18 10.37 16.91
CA SER A 288 0.44 9.19 17.73
C SER A 288 1.86 8.65 17.55
N MET A 289 2.45 8.73 16.35
CA MET A 289 3.85 8.34 16.16
C MET A 289 4.82 9.36 16.77
N THR A 290 4.48 10.65 16.77
CA THR A 290 5.24 11.67 17.51
C THR A 290 5.18 11.38 19.00
N TRP A 291 4.01 11.03 19.53
CA TRP A 291 3.88 10.57 20.91
C TRP A 291 4.77 9.35 21.19
N MET A 292 4.72 8.33 20.35
CA MET A 292 5.54 7.12 20.49
C MET A 292 7.03 7.45 20.56
N ARG A 293 7.51 8.33 19.67
CA ARG A 293 8.92 8.73 19.62
C ARG A 293 9.43 9.27 20.95
N TYR A 294 8.64 10.07 21.65
CA TYR A 294 9.05 10.79 22.85
C TYR A 294 8.57 10.17 24.18
N ASN A 295 7.65 9.20 24.14
CA ASN A 295 7.07 8.59 25.34
C ASN A 295 7.36 7.07 25.47
N THR A 296 8.11 6.48 24.54
CA THR A 296 8.57 5.08 24.65
C THR A 296 10.09 5.03 24.77
N PRO A 297 10.68 4.00 25.40
CA PRO A 297 12.12 3.87 25.54
C PRO A 297 12.87 3.93 24.19
N ASP A 298 14.12 4.36 24.20
CA ASP A 298 14.93 4.34 22.98
C ASP A 298 15.29 2.87 22.62
N PRO A 299 15.09 2.43 21.37
CA PRO A 299 15.43 1.06 20.97
C PRO A 299 16.97 0.82 20.90
N GLY A 300 17.80 1.84 21.06
CA GLY A 300 19.25 1.76 21.01
C GLY A 300 19.82 1.71 19.58
N LEU A 301 19.02 2.09 18.59
CA LEU A 301 19.45 2.22 17.19
C LEU A 301 19.32 3.67 16.75
N ASP A 302 20.44 4.24 16.31
CA ASP A 302 20.48 5.58 15.74
C ASP A 302 19.79 5.60 14.37
N PHE A 303 18.78 6.46 14.23
CA PHE A 303 18.00 6.59 13.01
C PHE A 303 18.85 7.03 11.81
N ASP A 304 19.85 7.87 12.02
CA ASP A 304 20.67 8.48 10.96
C ASP A 304 21.98 7.70 10.69
N ALA A 305 22.21 6.59 11.40
CA ALA A 305 23.41 5.79 11.25
C ALA A 305 23.43 4.97 9.95
N VAL A 306 24.65 4.71 9.46
CA VAL A 306 24.88 3.79 8.34
C VAL A 306 25.08 2.39 8.89
N TYR A 307 24.19 1.49 8.52
CA TYR A 307 24.23 0.09 8.96
C TYR A 307 24.83 -0.83 7.90
N ASP A 308 25.71 -1.72 8.33
CA ASP A 308 26.21 -2.78 7.48
C ASP A 308 25.13 -3.84 7.25
N ARG A 309 25.01 -4.28 6.00
CA ARG A 309 24.11 -5.37 5.66
C ARG A 309 24.63 -6.67 6.29
N PRO A 310 23.77 -7.44 7.01
CA PRO A 310 24.15 -8.73 7.53
C PRO A 310 24.62 -9.69 6.42
N PRO A 311 25.56 -10.61 6.71
CA PRO A 311 25.95 -11.67 5.78
C PRO A 311 24.74 -12.48 5.29
N ALA A 312 24.84 -13.06 4.10
CA ALA A 312 23.75 -13.87 3.55
C ALA A 312 23.34 -15.00 4.52
N GLY A 313 22.03 -15.08 4.81
CA GLY A 313 21.47 -16.06 5.75
C GLY A 313 21.61 -15.71 7.23
N LYS A 314 22.11 -14.52 7.58
CA LYS A 314 22.16 -14.02 8.96
C LYS A 314 21.19 -12.85 9.15
N THR A 315 20.65 -12.75 10.36
CA THR A 315 19.81 -11.63 10.79
C THR A 315 20.65 -10.46 11.29
N PHE A 316 20.07 -9.26 11.28
CA PHE A 316 20.68 -8.09 11.90
C PHE A 316 20.86 -8.32 13.40
N GLN A 317 22.01 -7.92 13.94
CA GLN A 317 22.30 -8.07 15.37
C GLN A 317 21.81 -6.84 16.09
N TYR A 318 20.61 -6.95 16.66
CA TYR A 318 19.98 -5.86 17.40
C TYR A 318 20.63 -5.70 18.79
N PRO A 319 20.75 -4.45 19.29
CA PRO A 319 21.15 -4.23 20.68
C PRO A 319 20.10 -4.78 21.64
N ASP A 320 20.47 -5.08 22.89
CA ASP A 320 19.56 -5.63 23.89
C ASP A 320 18.37 -4.71 24.20
N THR A 321 18.52 -3.40 23.99
CA THR A 321 17.43 -2.42 24.18
C THR A 321 16.40 -2.43 23.05
N ALA A 322 16.68 -3.09 21.92
CA ALA A 322 15.81 -3.05 20.76
C ALA A 322 14.49 -3.79 21.01
N TYR A 323 13.44 -3.24 20.40
CA TYR A 323 12.12 -3.84 20.37
C TYR A 323 11.40 -3.48 19.06
N GLY A 324 10.49 -4.34 18.63
CA GLY A 324 9.66 -4.09 17.46
C GLY A 324 8.34 -3.37 17.79
N VAL A 325 7.70 -2.87 16.74
CA VAL A 325 6.35 -2.31 16.74
C VAL A 325 5.49 -3.09 15.74
N MET A 326 4.51 -3.82 16.25
CA MET A 326 3.56 -4.57 15.43
C MET A 326 2.49 -3.64 14.88
N SER A 327 2.28 -3.65 13.58
CA SER A 327 1.16 -3.00 12.91
C SER A 327 0.97 -3.63 11.53
N TRP A 328 -0.11 -3.27 10.83
CA TRP A 328 -0.28 -3.70 9.46
C TRP A 328 0.82 -3.12 8.55
N TRP A 329 1.18 -3.87 7.51
CA TRP A 329 2.37 -3.56 6.68
C TRP A 329 2.30 -2.18 6.02
N ASP A 330 1.11 -1.67 5.72
CA ASP A 330 0.87 -0.32 5.18
C ASP A 330 1.53 0.80 6.01
N TYR A 331 1.70 0.60 7.33
CA TYR A 331 2.10 1.65 8.26
C TYR A 331 3.58 1.61 8.69
N GLY A 332 4.34 0.61 8.24
CA GLY A 332 5.74 0.45 8.67
C GLY A 332 6.63 1.65 8.37
N HIS A 333 6.43 2.31 7.22
CA HIS A 333 7.17 3.54 6.90
C HIS A 333 6.84 4.70 7.84
N VAL A 334 5.59 4.84 8.26
CA VAL A 334 5.13 5.91 9.15
C VAL A 334 5.66 5.69 10.57
N ILE A 335 5.66 4.44 11.05
CA ILE A 335 6.29 4.03 12.31
C ILE A 335 7.79 4.33 12.31
N THR A 336 8.47 3.98 11.22
CA THR A 336 9.92 4.25 11.07
C THR A 336 10.18 5.75 11.05
N TYR A 337 9.49 6.48 10.17
CA TYR A 337 9.80 7.87 9.85
C TYR A 337 9.41 8.86 10.96
N PHE A 338 8.23 8.70 11.58
CA PHE A 338 7.79 9.60 12.67
C PHE A 338 8.09 9.04 14.04
N GLY A 339 7.84 7.74 14.23
CA GLY A 339 8.04 7.08 15.52
C GLY A 339 9.51 6.86 15.85
N HIS A 340 10.39 6.80 14.84
CA HIS A 340 11.78 6.37 15.02
C HIS A 340 11.84 5.04 15.78
N ARG A 341 10.96 4.10 15.41
CA ARG A 341 10.87 2.74 15.96
C ARG A 341 10.90 1.71 14.84
N ILE A 342 11.11 0.45 15.21
CA ILE A 342 11.39 -0.65 14.27
C ILE A 342 10.07 -1.38 13.97
N PRO A 343 9.46 -1.23 12.78
CA PRO A 343 8.23 -1.94 12.48
C PRO A 343 8.49 -3.42 12.15
N ASN A 344 7.61 -4.31 12.60
CA ASN A 344 7.68 -5.73 12.23
C ASN A 344 7.31 -5.99 10.76
N ALA A 345 6.41 -5.18 10.21
CA ALA A 345 5.95 -5.26 8.82
C ALA A 345 6.02 -3.90 8.11
N ASN A 346 6.23 -3.87 6.79
CA ASN A 346 6.39 -2.60 6.06
C ASN A 346 5.84 -2.61 4.62
N PRO A 347 5.69 -1.41 3.98
CA PRO A 347 5.11 -1.26 2.64
C PRO A 347 5.84 -1.97 1.50
N PHE A 348 7.02 -2.56 1.75
CA PHE A 348 7.66 -3.49 0.80
C PHE A 348 7.06 -4.90 0.86
N GLN A 349 5.94 -5.09 1.55
CA GLN A 349 5.25 -6.36 1.77
C GLN A 349 6.11 -7.39 2.52
N ALA A 350 7.01 -6.90 3.37
CA ALA A 350 7.82 -7.71 4.27
C ALA A 350 7.17 -7.76 5.65
N GLY A 351 7.32 -8.89 6.35
CA GLY A 351 6.81 -9.07 7.72
C GLY A 351 5.29 -9.28 7.83
N ILE A 352 4.59 -9.48 6.71
CA ILE A 352 3.15 -9.77 6.72
C ILE A 352 2.86 -11.08 7.44
N GLY A 353 3.66 -12.13 7.19
CA GLY A 353 3.34 -13.48 7.66
C GLY A 353 2.23 -14.16 6.84
N GLY A 354 1.61 -15.18 7.42
CA GLY A 354 0.46 -15.87 6.86
C GLY A 354 0.80 -16.91 5.78
N GLY A 355 -0.08 -17.01 4.79
CA GLY A 355 -0.06 -18.05 3.75
C GLY A 355 -0.44 -19.44 4.28
N PRO A 356 -0.31 -20.50 3.46
CA PRO A 356 -0.75 -21.86 3.82
C PRO A 356 -0.07 -22.46 5.06
N ASN A 357 1.06 -21.89 5.48
CA ASN A 357 1.83 -22.35 6.64
C ASN A 357 1.61 -21.45 7.87
N HIS A 358 0.76 -20.42 7.78
CA HIS A 358 0.52 -19.45 8.86
C HIS A 358 1.82 -18.90 9.45
N ALA A 359 2.74 -18.43 8.59
CA ALA A 359 4.04 -17.96 9.04
C ALA A 359 3.88 -16.74 9.98
N PRO A 360 4.62 -16.65 11.09
CA PRO A 360 4.51 -15.52 12.02
C PRO A 360 4.70 -14.17 11.33
N GLY A 361 3.82 -13.22 11.61
CA GLY A 361 3.86 -11.86 11.09
C GLY A 361 2.63 -11.04 11.49
N ALA A 362 2.45 -9.88 10.86
CA ALA A 362 1.32 -8.99 11.13
C ALA A 362 -0.05 -9.65 10.91
N SER A 363 -0.23 -10.41 9.81
CA SER A 363 -1.52 -11.05 9.51
C SER A 363 -1.90 -12.03 10.61
N THR A 364 -1.04 -13.00 10.92
CA THR A 364 -1.28 -14.03 11.96
C THR A 364 -1.47 -13.42 13.36
N PHE A 365 -0.81 -12.30 13.66
CA PHE A 365 -0.98 -11.61 14.93
C PHE A 365 -2.39 -11.01 15.04
N PHE A 366 -2.79 -10.18 14.06
CA PHE A 366 -4.07 -9.47 14.13
C PHE A 366 -5.29 -10.37 13.95
N THR A 367 -5.13 -11.51 13.27
CA THR A 367 -6.20 -12.50 13.04
C THR A 367 -6.28 -13.58 14.13
N ALA A 368 -5.30 -13.64 15.04
CA ALA A 368 -5.27 -14.60 16.13
C ALA A 368 -6.57 -14.56 16.95
N GLN A 369 -7.13 -15.74 17.23
CA GLN A 369 -8.44 -15.88 17.87
C GLN A 369 -8.36 -15.93 19.42
N SER A 370 -7.15 -15.99 19.96
CA SER A 370 -6.86 -15.90 21.38
C SER A 370 -5.60 -15.05 21.62
N GLU A 371 -5.47 -14.54 22.84
CA GLU A 371 -4.29 -13.78 23.26
C GLU A 371 -3.02 -14.64 23.21
N GLU A 372 -3.12 -15.89 23.67
CA GLU A 372 -2.00 -16.83 23.69
C GLU A 372 -1.45 -17.11 22.27
N ALA A 373 -2.34 -17.24 21.28
CA ALA A 373 -1.92 -17.43 19.88
C ALA A 373 -1.25 -16.17 19.29
N ALA A 374 -1.65 -14.99 19.76
CA ALA A 374 -1.01 -13.73 19.37
C ALA A 374 0.38 -13.58 20.00
N ASP A 375 0.51 -13.96 21.26
CA ASP A 375 1.76 -13.96 22.00
C ASP A 375 2.76 -14.94 21.37
N ASP A 376 2.31 -16.14 20.99
CA ASP A 376 3.11 -17.11 20.24
C ASP A 376 3.67 -16.51 18.94
N VAL A 377 2.90 -15.69 18.23
CA VAL A 377 3.38 -14.99 17.04
C VAL A 377 4.50 -14.00 17.40
N LEU A 378 4.32 -13.21 18.47
CA LEU A 378 5.36 -12.27 18.92
C LEU A 378 6.63 -13.02 19.33
N TRP A 379 6.52 -14.08 20.12
CA TRP A 379 7.68 -14.88 20.55
C TRP A 379 8.40 -15.56 19.40
N ASN A 380 7.67 -16.05 18.39
CA ASN A 380 8.28 -16.63 17.19
C ASN A 380 8.98 -15.59 16.30
N LEU A 381 8.59 -14.31 16.38
CA LEU A 381 9.28 -13.19 15.74
C LEU A 381 10.43 -12.62 16.59
N GLY A 382 10.57 -13.10 17.82
CA GLY A 382 11.49 -12.61 18.82
C GLY A 382 12.96 -12.72 18.47
N VAL A 383 13.76 -11.83 19.04
CA VAL A 383 15.23 -11.86 19.02
C VAL A 383 15.73 -11.57 20.43
N ASN A 384 16.90 -12.10 20.79
CA ASN A 384 17.53 -11.90 22.11
C ASN A 384 16.60 -12.27 23.30
N ASP A 385 15.89 -13.40 23.18
CA ASP A 385 14.95 -13.91 24.21
C ASP A 385 13.86 -12.91 24.62
N LYS A 386 13.40 -12.10 23.65
CA LYS A 386 12.32 -11.12 23.81
C LYS A 386 11.25 -11.30 22.74
N PRO A 387 9.99 -10.90 23.01
CA PRO A 387 8.97 -10.88 21.98
C PRO A 387 9.39 -9.96 20.83
N GLY A 388 8.95 -10.30 19.62
CA GLY A 388 9.25 -9.55 18.40
C GLY A 388 8.72 -8.12 18.41
N SER A 389 7.81 -7.79 19.34
CA SER A 389 7.26 -6.45 19.51
C SER A 389 7.02 -6.13 20.97
N ARG A 390 7.29 -4.87 21.36
CA ARG A 390 6.86 -4.30 22.65
C ARG A 390 5.62 -3.43 22.49
N TYR A 391 5.39 -2.87 21.32
CA TYR A 391 4.22 -2.03 21.06
C TYR A 391 3.43 -2.55 19.88
N ILE A 392 2.11 -2.43 19.97
CA ILE A 392 1.17 -2.81 18.93
C ILE A 392 0.40 -1.54 18.56
N VAL A 393 0.34 -1.22 17.27
CA VAL A 393 -0.40 -0.06 16.77
C VAL A 393 -1.51 -0.56 15.87
N SER A 394 -2.74 -0.32 16.32
CA SER A 394 -3.97 -0.62 15.58
C SER A 394 -4.64 0.69 15.18
N ASN A 395 -5.39 0.67 14.08
CA ASN A 395 -6.17 1.82 13.65
C ASN A 395 -7.56 1.42 13.14
N ALA A 396 -8.44 2.41 13.00
CA ALA A 396 -9.81 2.22 12.53
C ALA A 396 -9.91 1.55 11.15
N TYR A 397 -8.98 1.83 10.23
CA TYR A 397 -8.97 1.20 8.91
C TYR A 397 -8.68 -0.31 9.02
N MET A 398 -7.67 -0.68 9.81
CA MET A 398 -7.31 -2.05 10.13
C MET A 398 -8.51 -2.80 10.69
N ALA A 399 -9.15 -2.23 11.71
CA ALA A 399 -10.28 -2.85 12.36
C ALA A 399 -11.47 -3.02 11.41
N TYR A 400 -11.99 -1.94 10.81
CA TYR A 400 -13.32 -1.99 10.19
C TYR A 400 -13.28 -2.27 8.68
N ALA A 401 -12.21 -1.87 8.00
CA ALA A 401 -12.16 -1.91 6.54
C ALA A 401 -11.37 -3.11 6.01
N ILE A 402 -10.31 -3.54 6.71
CA ILE A 402 -9.36 -4.53 6.18
C ILE A 402 -9.03 -5.70 7.13
N ASN A 403 -9.73 -5.87 8.25
CA ASN A 403 -9.49 -7.03 9.15
C ASN A 403 -9.70 -8.38 8.43
N ASP A 404 -10.75 -8.49 7.63
CA ASP A 404 -10.98 -9.62 6.75
C ASP A 404 -9.88 -9.79 5.68
N VAL A 405 -9.31 -8.69 5.16
CA VAL A 405 -8.15 -8.73 4.27
C VAL A 405 -6.92 -9.28 4.98
N MET A 406 -6.66 -8.89 6.22
CA MET A 406 -5.59 -9.50 7.03
C MET A 406 -5.80 -11.01 7.18
N GLY A 407 -7.07 -11.43 7.38
CA GLY A 407 -7.49 -12.83 7.33
C GLY A 407 -7.12 -13.56 6.03
N VAL A 408 -7.37 -12.94 4.88
CA VAL A 408 -7.03 -13.52 3.56
C VAL A 408 -5.51 -13.68 3.37
N TRP A 409 -4.70 -12.76 3.91
CA TRP A 409 -3.24 -12.93 3.93
C TRP A 409 -2.80 -14.11 4.79
N ASP A 410 -3.51 -14.36 5.89
CA ASP A 410 -3.32 -15.52 6.75
C ASP A 410 -3.93 -16.82 6.19
N GLY A 411 -4.61 -16.77 5.04
CA GLY A 411 -5.17 -17.96 4.39
C GLY A 411 -6.60 -18.32 4.82
N HIS A 412 -7.28 -17.43 5.54
CA HIS A 412 -8.71 -17.54 5.84
C HIS A 412 -9.59 -17.04 4.69
N ASP A 413 -10.85 -17.49 4.66
CA ASP A 413 -11.81 -17.01 3.67
C ASP A 413 -12.51 -15.73 4.18
N TRP A 414 -12.84 -14.84 3.26
CA TRP A 414 -13.59 -13.63 3.59
C TRP A 414 -14.93 -13.91 4.30
N SER A 415 -15.58 -15.03 3.96
CA SER A 415 -16.82 -15.51 4.57
C SER A 415 -16.66 -16.02 6.01
N ASP A 416 -15.43 -16.19 6.50
CA ASP A 416 -15.17 -16.45 7.92
C ASP A 416 -15.52 -15.22 8.77
N TYR A 417 -15.28 -14.02 8.22
CA TYR A 417 -15.42 -12.74 8.90
C TYR A 417 -16.78 -12.07 8.68
N ARG A 418 -17.43 -12.27 7.53
CA ARG A 418 -18.70 -11.59 7.21
C ARG A 418 -19.76 -12.54 6.68
N THR A 419 -21.03 -12.17 6.92
CA THR A 419 -22.19 -12.88 6.38
C THR A 419 -23.32 -11.90 6.07
N TYR A 420 -24.27 -12.31 5.24
CA TYR A 420 -25.51 -11.55 5.05
C TYR A 420 -26.52 -11.91 6.16
N ALA A 421 -27.11 -10.90 6.78
CA ALA A 421 -28.21 -11.03 7.72
C ALA A 421 -29.36 -10.09 7.35
N VAL A 422 -30.58 -10.44 7.72
CA VAL A 422 -31.75 -9.56 7.52
C VAL A 422 -31.95 -8.73 8.77
N ILE A 423 -31.68 -7.43 8.68
CA ILE A 423 -31.87 -6.44 9.76
C ILE A 423 -32.94 -5.47 9.30
N SER A 424 -34.00 -5.32 10.09
CA SER A 424 -35.13 -4.42 9.79
C SER A 424 -35.76 -4.67 8.40
N GLY A 425 -35.84 -5.94 7.98
CA GLY A 425 -36.41 -6.34 6.68
C GLY A 425 -35.51 -6.03 5.47
N GLN A 426 -34.26 -5.64 5.68
CA GLN A 426 -33.27 -5.42 4.63
C GLN A 426 -32.10 -6.39 4.80
N GLN A 427 -31.61 -6.94 3.68
CA GLN A 427 -30.40 -7.76 3.70
C GLN A 427 -29.18 -6.84 3.84
N GLN A 428 -28.42 -7.02 4.91
CA GLN A 428 -27.22 -6.26 5.23
C GLN A 428 -26.04 -7.21 5.42
N LEU A 429 -24.85 -6.75 5.06
CA LEU A 429 -23.61 -7.46 5.34
C LEU A 429 -23.18 -7.14 6.77
N VAL A 430 -23.00 -8.18 7.59
CA VAL A 430 -22.67 -8.07 9.01
C VAL A 430 -21.41 -8.84 9.36
N TYR A 431 -20.75 -8.45 10.46
CA TYR A 431 -19.57 -9.13 10.98
C TYR A 431 -19.96 -10.38 11.79
N LYS A 432 -19.25 -11.49 11.56
CA LYS A 432 -19.36 -12.72 12.34
C LYS A 432 -18.57 -12.60 13.64
N GLN A 433 -18.89 -13.45 14.63
CA GLN A 433 -18.17 -13.51 15.90
C GLN A 433 -16.65 -13.66 15.73
N TYR A 434 -16.21 -14.43 14.73
CA TYR A 434 -14.81 -14.63 14.36
C TYR A 434 -14.04 -13.32 14.11
N TRP A 435 -14.71 -12.29 13.58
CA TRP A 435 -14.13 -10.96 13.38
C TRP A 435 -13.94 -10.25 14.73
N TYR A 436 -14.89 -10.35 15.65
CA TYR A 436 -14.81 -9.72 16.98
C TYR A 436 -13.81 -10.41 17.90
N THR A 437 -13.63 -11.72 17.77
CA THR A 437 -12.70 -12.52 18.58
C THR A 437 -11.25 -12.45 18.09
N SER A 438 -11.01 -11.90 16.90
CA SER A 438 -9.67 -11.59 16.41
C SER A 438 -8.94 -10.61 17.33
N MET A 439 -7.61 -10.65 17.37
CA MET A 439 -6.82 -9.67 18.14
C MET A 439 -7.05 -8.23 17.69
N GLU A 440 -7.24 -7.97 16.39
CA GLU A 440 -7.60 -6.62 15.94
C GLU A 440 -8.95 -6.17 16.52
N GLY A 441 -9.92 -7.08 16.59
CA GLY A 441 -11.20 -6.83 17.28
C GLY A 441 -10.97 -6.50 18.75
N ARG A 442 -10.27 -7.38 19.48
CA ARG A 442 -9.95 -7.24 20.92
C ARG A 442 -9.22 -5.93 21.24
N LEU A 443 -8.23 -5.57 20.44
CA LEU A 443 -7.47 -4.34 20.62
C LEU A 443 -8.32 -3.12 20.27
N HIS A 444 -8.89 -3.06 19.06
CA HIS A 444 -9.51 -1.82 18.60
C HIS A 444 -10.97 -1.63 19.03
N ILE A 445 -11.79 -2.67 18.96
CA ILE A 445 -13.23 -2.56 19.22
C ILE A 445 -13.52 -2.65 20.73
N PHE A 446 -12.75 -3.48 21.43
CA PHE A 446 -12.90 -3.70 22.87
C PHE A 446 -11.87 -2.94 23.71
N ASP A 447 -11.03 -2.08 23.11
CA ASP A 447 -10.00 -1.29 23.82
C ASP A 447 -9.00 -2.13 24.64
N GLY A 448 -8.83 -3.42 24.28
CA GLY A 448 -8.01 -4.37 25.03
C GLY A 448 -8.66 -4.88 26.32
N ASP A 449 -9.97 -4.70 26.51
CA ASP A 449 -10.71 -5.26 27.64
C ASP A 449 -10.51 -6.79 27.75
N GLY A 450 -10.19 -7.23 28.97
CA GLY A 450 -9.93 -8.63 29.29
C GLY A 450 -8.55 -9.17 28.92
N LEU A 451 -7.72 -8.45 28.16
CA LEU A 451 -6.36 -8.90 27.83
C LEU A 451 -5.45 -8.89 29.06
N LYS A 452 -4.50 -9.82 29.12
CA LYS A 452 -3.55 -10.04 30.22
C LYS A 452 -2.22 -9.32 30.01
N HIS A 453 -1.76 -9.28 28.75
CA HIS A 453 -0.44 -8.81 28.36
C HIS A 453 -0.47 -7.51 27.55
N TYR A 454 -1.66 -7.00 27.19
CA TYR A 454 -1.78 -5.79 26.37
C TYR A 454 -2.53 -4.69 27.12
N ARG A 455 -1.90 -3.52 27.25
CA ARG A 455 -2.55 -2.31 27.79
C ARG A 455 -2.57 -1.18 26.77
N LEU A 456 -3.68 -0.46 26.66
CA LEU A 456 -3.77 0.77 25.89
C LEU A 456 -2.96 1.85 26.61
N VAL A 457 -1.96 2.43 25.93
CA VAL A 457 -1.07 3.45 26.51
C VAL A 457 -1.32 4.85 25.93
N HIS A 458 -1.94 4.94 24.76
CA HIS A 458 -2.27 6.19 24.07
C HIS A 458 -3.32 5.98 22.97
N GLU A 459 -4.23 6.94 22.78
CA GLU A 459 -5.11 7.01 21.61
C GLU A 459 -5.14 8.40 20.96
N SER A 460 -5.32 8.45 19.64
CA SER A 460 -5.52 9.70 18.91
C SER A 460 -6.96 10.22 19.06
N LEU A 461 -7.26 11.38 18.48
CA LEU A 461 -8.66 11.76 18.24
C LEU A 461 -9.34 10.81 17.24
N PRO A 462 -10.66 10.59 17.34
CA PRO A 462 -11.44 9.93 16.28
C PRO A 462 -11.32 10.67 14.96
N ASN A 463 -11.41 9.95 13.84
CA ASN A 463 -11.40 10.55 12.50
C ASN A 463 -12.61 10.10 11.68
N PRO A 464 -13.65 10.94 11.53
CA PRO A 464 -14.84 10.58 10.76
C PRO A 464 -14.60 10.61 9.24
N TYR A 465 -13.50 11.20 8.79
CA TYR A 465 -13.16 11.37 7.37
C TYR A 465 -12.18 10.31 6.88
N ALA A 466 -11.87 9.31 7.71
CA ALA A 466 -10.89 8.30 7.40
C ALA A 466 -11.21 7.51 6.13
N SER A 467 -10.17 7.13 5.39
CA SER A 467 -10.26 6.12 4.34
C SER A 467 -10.87 4.84 4.93
N GLY A 468 -11.86 4.26 4.24
CA GLY A 468 -12.65 3.12 4.76
C GLY A 468 -13.92 3.52 5.53
N GLY A 469 -14.09 4.82 5.84
CA GLY A 469 -15.27 5.37 6.50
C GLY A 469 -15.29 5.13 8.02
N ASN A 470 -16.20 5.81 8.69
CA ASN A 470 -16.38 5.69 10.13
C ASN A 470 -17.46 4.65 10.46
N MET A 471 -17.04 3.40 10.62
CA MET A 471 -17.94 2.25 10.81
C MET A 471 -17.98 1.73 12.26
N GLU A 472 -17.23 2.32 13.19
CA GLU A 472 -17.04 1.76 14.53
C GLU A 472 -18.36 1.63 15.30
N GLN A 473 -19.17 2.69 15.32
CA GLN A 473 -20.50 2.66 15.95
C GLN A 473 -21.38 1.56 15.36
N SER A 474 -21.34 1.35 14.04
CA SER A 474 -22.09 0.27 13.40
C SER A 474 -21.58 -1.11 13.79
N CYS A 475 -20.26 -1.29 13.92
CA CYS A 475 -19.65 -2.54 14.39
C CYS A 475 -20.09 -2.84 15.84
N LYS A 476 -19.99 -1.86 16.75
CA LYS A 476 -20.41 -2.02 18.15
C LYS A 476 -21.91 -2.28 18.28
N ALA A 477 -22.73 -1.58 17.50
CA ALA A 477 -24.18 -1.80 17.48
C ALA A 477 -24.54 -3.22 16.99
N GLN A 478 -23.86 -3.72 15.96
CA GLN A 478 -24.02 -5.09 15.48
C GLN A 478 -23.61 -6.11 16.55
N TYR A 479 -22.49 -5.89 17.24
CA TYR A 479 -22.06 -6.77 18.33
C TYR A 479 -23.11 -6.88 19.44
N ASN A 480 -23.62 -5.74 19.91
CA ASN A 480 -24.64 -5.70 20.95
C ASN A 480 -25.93 -6.42 20.52
N MET A 481 -26.32 -6.26 19.25
CA MET A 481 -27.54 -6.85 18.71
C MET A 481 -27.42 -8.35 18.44
N LEU A 482 -26.31 -8.79 17.83
CA LEU A 482 -26.14 -10.15 17.31
C LEU A 482 -25.52 -11.11 18.33
N TYR A 483 -24.72 -10.58 19.26
CA TYR A 483 -23.94 -11.38 20.21
C TYR A 483 -24.24 -11.03 21.67
N SER A 484 -25.33 -10.30 21.92
CA SER A 484 -25.76 -9.87 23.26
C SER A 484 -24.66 -9.11 24.03
N GLY A 485 -23.82 -8.38 23.29
CA GLY A 485 -22.81 -7.50 23.87
C GLY A 485 -23.39 -6.25 24.53
N ASN A 486 -22.55 -5.52 25.25
CA ASN A 486 -22.91 -4.28 25.94
C ASN A 486 -21.85 -3.19 25.75
N LEU A 487 -21.38 -3.00 24.52
CA LEU A 487 -20.40 -1.97 24.17
C LEU A 487 -21.07 -0.59 24.09
N ASN A 488 -20.37 0.43 24.55
CA ASN A 488 -20.77 1.82 24.32
C ASN A 488 -20.68 2.14 22.82
N ILE A 489 -21.80 2.56 22.24
CA ILE A 489 -21.88 2.90 20.81
C ILE A 489 -21.32 4.31 20.61
N GLU A 490 -20.01 4.40 20.48
CA GLU A 490 -19.25 5.63 20.24
C GLU A 490 -18.06 5.36 19.32
N ASN A 491 -17.55 6.44 18.70
CA ASN A 491 -16.27 6.39 17.98
C ASN A 491 -15.13 6.64 18.96
N THR A 492 -14.05 5.90 18.80
CA THR A 492 -12.83 6.01 19.62
C THR A 492 -11.66 6.52 18.78
N GLY A 493 -10.47 6.61 19.38
CA GLY A 493 -9.30 7.11 18.70
C GLY A 493 -8.99 6.36 17.40
N PHE A 494 -8.72 7.13 16.34
CA PHE A 494 -8.43 6.56 15.02
C PHE A 494 -7.18 5.66 15.05
N VAL A 495 -6.13 6.06 15.78
CA VAL A 495 -4.94 5.25 16.07
C VAL A 495 -4.91 4.95 17.56
N LYS A 496 -4.60 3.70 17.92
CA LYS A 496 -4.42 3.23 19.29
C LYS A 496 -3.07 2.53 19.42
N ILE A 497 -2.33 2.87 20.47
CA ILE A 497 -1.04 2.26 20.78
C ILE A 497 -1.21 1.43 22.05
N PHE A 498 -0.89 0.15 21.94
CA PHE A 498 -0.84 -0.79 23.05
C PHE A 498 0.60 -1.14 23.37
N GLU A 499 0.88 -1.43 24.63
CA GLU A 499 2.15 -1.99 25.07
C GLU A 499 1.93 -3.44 25.50
N PHE A 500 2.80 -4.33 25.01
CA PHE A 500 2.96 -5.69 25.47
C PHE A 500 3.78 -5.69 26.77
N VAL A 501 3.26 -6.33 27.81
CA VAL A 501 3.86 -6.46 29.14
C VAL A 501 3.68 -7.88 29.65
N GLU A 502 4.57 -8.31 30.55
CA GLU A 502 4.41 -9.62 31.22
C GLU A 502 3.10 -9.69 32.01
N GLY A 503 2.66 -8.57 32.61
CA GLY A 503 1.43 -8.48 33.38
C GLY A 503 1.63 -8.91 34.84
N ALA A 504 1.01 -8.20 35.78
CA ALA A 504 1.14 -8.54 37.19
C ALA A 504 0.15 -9.67 37.56
N THR A 505 0.62 -10.68 38.28
CA THR A 505 -0.24 -11.75 38.79
C THR A 505 -0.91 -11.32 40.09
N ILE A 506 -2.24 -11.32 40.14
CA ILE A 506 -3.01 -11.08 41.36
C ILE A 506 -3.72 -12.38 41.74
N THR A 507 -3.32 -12.97 42.86
CA THR A 507 -3.86 -14.24 43.36
C THR A 507 -4.35 -14.11 44.79
N GLY A 508 -5.14 -15.07 45.25
CA GLY A 508 -5.57 -15.14 46.65
C GLY A 508 -6.63 -16.21 46.86
N SER A 509 -7.21 -16.21 48.06
CA SER A 509 -8.30 -17.10 48.41
C SER A 509 -9.69 -16.48 48.19
N ALA A 510 -10.64 -17.28 47.73
CA ALA A 510 -12.06 -16.95 47.59
C ALA A 510 -12.91 -18.19 47.92
N PRO A 511 -14.21 -18.05 48.24
CA PRO A 511 -15.08 -19.21 48.42
C PRO A 511 -15.02 -20.14 47.20
N ASP A 512 -14.90 -21.44 47.45
CA ASP A 512 -14.74 -22.44 46.38
C ASP A 512 -15.91 -22.39 45.40
N GLY A 513 -15.61 -22.38 44.09
CA GLY A 513 -16.60 -22.22 43.04
C GLY A 513 -17.18 -20.81 42.88
N ALA A 514 -16.72 -19.80 43.64
CA ALA A 514 -17.18 -18.42 43.45
C ALA A 514 -16.60 -17.81 42.16
N ASN A 515 -17.42 -17.05 41.45
CA ASN A 515 -16.95 -16.19 40.37
C ASN A 515 -16.31 -14.94 40.96
N VAL A 516 -15.02 -14.78 40.72
CA VAL A 516 -14.24 -13.60 41.09
C VAL A 516 -14.12 -12.72 39.87
N THR A 517 -14.38 -11.43 40.01
CA THR A 517 -14.20 -10.44 38.94
C THR A 517 -13.27 -9.35 39.40
N ILE A 518 -12.25 -9.06 38.60
CA ILE A 518 -11.36 -7.92 38.79
C ILE A 518 -11.68 -6.87 37.73
N SER A 519 -11.78 -5.60 38.14
CA SER A 519 -12.07 -4.51 37.20
C SER A 519 -11.37 -3.21 37.55
N ASN A 520 -11.22 -2.35 36.55
CA ASN A 520 -10.77 -0.97 36.71
C ASN A 520 -11.40 -0.08 35.63
N SER A 521 -11.54 1.21 35.93
CA SER A 521 -11.93 2.23 34.96
C SER A 521 -10.67 2.87 34.40
N ILE A 522 -10.46 2.79 33.09
CA ILE A 522 -9.31 3.33 32.38
C ILE A 522 -9.68 4.67 31.76
N ALA A 523 -8.90 5.70 32.05
CA ALA A 523 -9.01 7.01 31.41
C ALA A 523 -7.99 7.16 30.31
N THR A 524 -8.46 7.49 29.11
CA THR A 524 -7.60 7.79 27.96
C THR A 524 -7.14 9.24 27.99
N ASN A 525 -6.09 9.53 27.23
CA ASN A 525 -5.57 10.88 27.02
C ASN A 525 -6.57 11.82 26.32
N GLN A 526 -7.64 11.27 25.72
CA GLN A 526 -8.75 12.04 25.12
C GLN A 526 -9.89 12.33 26.10
N GLY A 527 -9.76 11.90 27.37
CA GLY A 527 -10.79 12.07 28.39
C GLY A 527 -11.93 11.04 28.31
N ARG A 528 -11.78 10.00 27.49
CA ARG A 528 -12.72 8.88 27.38
C ARG A 528 -12.48 7.90 28.53
N LEU A 529 -13.56 7.27 29.00
CA LEU A 529 -13.51 6.20 30.00
C LEU A 529 -13.99 4.89 29.38
N PHE A 530 -13.27 3.81 29.66
CA PHE A 530 -13.73 2.45 29.39
C PHE A 530 -13.42 1.54 30.58
N THR A 531 -14.15 0.44 30.69
CA THR A 531 -13.95 -0.53 31.76
C THR A 531 -13.03 -1.63 31.26
N TYR A 532 -12.01 -1.94 32.04
CA TYR A 532 -11.24 -3.17 31.94
C TYR A 532 -11.76 -4.17 32.96
N THR A 533 -12.01 -5.42 32.55
CA THR A 533 -12.52 -6.48 33.41
C THR A 533 -11.97 -7.85 33.03
N GLN A 534 -11.72 -8.69 34.04
CA GLN A 534 -11.52 -10.13 33.87
C GLN A 534 -12.37 -10.88 34.90
N THR A 535 -12.85 -12.06 34.53
CA THR A 535 -13.61 -12.94 35.43
C THR A 535 -13.01 -14.34 35.39
N THR A 536 -12.86 -14.94 36.57
CA THR A 536 -12.43 -16.33 36.74
C THR A 536 -13.28 -17.00 37.83
N THR A 537 -13.21 -18.32 37.91
CA THR A 537 -13.86 -19.09 38.98
C THR A 537 -12.79 -19.59 39.94
N ALA A 538 -13.05 -19.46 41.24
CA ALA A 538 -12.15 -19.98 42.26
C ALA A 538 -12.12 -21.52 42.22
N ASP A 539 -10.93 -22.09 42.10
CA ASP A 539 -10.68 -23.52 42.10
C ASP A 539 -9.87 -23.91 43.36
N ASN A 540 -10.39 -24.87 44.13
CA ASN A 540 -9.86 -25.25 45.44
C ASN A 540 -9.68 -24.03 46.37
N GLY A 541 -10.66 -23.13 46.32
CA GLY A 541 -10.67 -21.88 47.09
C GLY A 541 -9.58 -20.87 46.71
N LYS A 542 -8.96 -20.98 45.51
CA LYS A 542 -7.96 -20.03 45.01
C LYS A 542 -8.37 -19.45 43.66
N TYR A 543 -7.96 -18.22 43.40
CA TYR A 543 -8.12 -17.56 42.11
C TYR A 543 -6.79 -16.92 41.66
N SER A 544 -6.68 -16.62 40.36
CA SER A 544 -5.54 -15.91 39.78
C SER A 544 -5.98 -15.06 38.59
N PHE A 545 -5.45 -13.85 38.50
CA PHE A 545 -5.58 -12.95 37.36
C PHE A 545 -4.20 -12.47 36.91
N GLU A 546 -4.07 -12.14 35.63
CA GLU A 546 -2.91 -11.44 35.08
C GLU A 546 -3.41 -10.13 34.50
N VAL A 547 -2.87 -9.02 34.99
CA VAL A 547 -3.36 -7.68 34.66
C VAL A 547 -2.27 -6.80 34.04
N PRO A 548 -2.55 -6.10 32.92
CA PRO A 548 -1.52 -5.35 32.19
C PRO A 548 -1.39 -3.89 32.62
N TYR A 549 -2.32 -3.33 33.40
CA TYR A 549 -2.26 -1.92 33.80
C TYR A 549 -1.63 -1.73 35.18
N SER A 550 -0.71 -0.77 35.28
CA SER A 550 -0.21 -0.26 36.55
C SER A 550 -1.15 0.82 37.09
N THR A 551 -1.43 0.81 38.40
CA THR A 551 -2.28 1.82 39.04
C THR A 551 -1.47 2.98 39.62
N GLN A 552 -0.14 2.84 39.69
CA GLN A 552 0.76 3.84 40.28
C GLN A 552 1.39 4.79 39.25
N GLY A 553 1.08 4.60 37.96
CA GLY A 553 1.57 5.43 36.87
C GLY A 553 2.95 5.03 36.33
N PRO A 554 3.47 5.79 35.35
CA PRO A 554 4.72 5.45 34.66
C PRO A 554 5.95 5.69 35.52
N ILE A 555 7.03 4.98 35.22
CA ILE A 555 8.35 5.13 35.86
C ILE A 555 9.41 5.63 34.87
N SER A 556 10.45 6.28 35.38
CA SER A 556 11.52 6.85 34.56
C SER A 556 12.23 5.77 33.73
N GLY A 557 12.50 6.07 32.46
CA GLY A 557 13.17 5.15 31.52
C GLY A 557 12.26 4.07 30.91
N GLN A 558 10.98 4.02 31.28
CA GLN A 558 9.96 3.16 30.68
C GLN A 558 8.92 3.99 29.93
N THR A 559 7.85 3.35 29.45
CA THR A 559 6.75 4.03 28.75
C THR A 559 6.13 5.11 29.64
N ASN A 560 6.11 6.35 29.15
CA ASN A 560 5.41 7.46 29.77
C ASN A 560 3.96 7.49 29.27
N PHE A 561 3.18 6.47 29.66
CA PHE A 561 1.81 6.28 29.19
C PHE A 561 0.87 7.39 29.71
N ASP A 562 -0.04 7.85 28.83
CA ASP A 562 -1.03 8.90 29.12
C ASP A 562 -2.47 8.37 29.15
N THR A 563 -2.66 7.10 28.83
CA THR A 563 -3.85 6.31 29.11
C THR A 563 -3.59 5.38 30.28
N ARG A 564 -4.38 5.48 31.35
CA ARG A 564 -4.11 4.77 32.61
C ARG A 564 -5.35 4.55 33.48
N PRO A 565 -5.29 3.63 34.45
CA PRO A 565 -6.31 3.48 35.47
C PRO A 565 -6.63 4.79 36.22
N THR A 566 -7.90 4.96 36.57
CA THR A 566 -8.37 6.08 37.40
C THR A 566 -8.19 5.84 38.91
N GLY A 567 -7.83 4.61 39.30
CA GLY A 567 -7.64 4.19 40.68
C GLY A 567 -7.14 2.75 40.81
N PRO A 568 -7.19 2.15 42.02
CA PRO A 568 -6.81 0.76 42.24
C PRO A 568 -7.76 -0.21 41.53
N TYR A 569 -7.30 -1.43 41.27
CA TYR A 569 -8.18 -2.52 40.83
C TYR A 569 -9.19 -2.87 41.91
N THR A 570 -10.42 -3.18 41.50
CA THR A 570 -11.48 -3.67 42.38
C THR A 570 -11.74 -5.15 42.11
N LEU A 571 -11.53 -5.99 43.12
CA LEU A 571 -11.86 -7.41 43.11
C LEU A 571 -13.19 -7.63 43.80
N THR A 572 -14.05 -8.42 43.19
CA THR A 572 -15.38 -8.75 43.71
C THR A 572 -15.63 -10.26 43.67
N ALA A 573 -16.14 -10.79 44.77
CA ALA A 573 -16.61 -12.18 44.88
C ALA A 573 -17.92 -12.19 45.69
N GLY A 574 -19.04 -12.39 45.01
CA GLY A 574 -20.36 -12.24 45.62
C GLY A 574 -20.60 -10.82 46.15
N SER A 575 -20.77 -10.66 47.46
CA SER A 575 -20.97 -9.37 48.12
C SER A 575 -19.69 -8.73 48.65
N VAL A 576 -18.55 -9.43 48.60
CA VAL A 576 -17.27 -8.93 49.11
C VAL A 576 -16.55 -8.18 47.99
N SER A 577 -15.98 -7.02 48.33
CA SER A 577 -15.17 -6.21 47.43
C SER A 577 -13.88 -5.77 48.12
N LYS A 578 -12.74 -5.85 47.42
CA LYS A 578 -11.43 -5.38 47.87
C LYS A 578 -10.72 -4.61 46.77
N THR A 579 -9.84 -3.70 47.17
CA THR A 579 -9.02 -2.92 46.23
C THR A 579 -7.55 -3.30 46.33
N VAL A 580 -6.83 -3.25 45.21
CA VAL A 580 -5.38 -3.49 45.16
C VAL A 580 -4.70 -2.51 44.21
N ASP A 581 -3.60 -1.93 44.65
CA ASP A 581 -2.70 -1.15 43.82
C ASP A 581 -1.61 -2.06 43.24
N VAL A 582 -1.26 -1.81 41.98
CA VAL A 582 -0.26 -2.57 41.23
C VAL A 582 0.83 -1.61 40.78
N ALA A 583 2.08 -1.90 41.16
CA ALA A 583 3.22 -1.09 40.75
C ALA A 583 3.61 -1.40 39.30
N GLU A 584 4.16 -0.41 38.61
CA GLU A 584 4.65 -0.57 37.23
C GLU A 584 5.73 -1.64 37.09
N LEU A 585 6.58 -1.78 38.11
CA LEU A 585 7.63 -2.80 38.10
C LEU A 585 7.08 -4.22 38.22
N ASP A 586 5.94 -4.40 38.89
CA ASP A 586 5.26 -5.70 38.97
C ASP A 586 4.64 -6.05 37.61
N VAL A 587 4.03 -5.07 36.92
CA VAL A 587 3.49 -5.28 35.57
C VAL A 587 4.58 -5.64 34.56
N LEU A 588 5.71 -4.94 34.59
CA LEU A 588 6.79 -5.16 33.61
C LEU A 588 7.55 -6.47 33.82
N ASN A 589 7.58 -7.01 35.04
CA ASN A 589 8.41 -8.19 35.39
C ASN A 589 7.61 -9.43 35.80
N GLY A 590 6.28 -9.43 35.69
CA GLY A 590 5.46 -10.57 36.13
C GLY A 590 5.37 -10.70 37.66
N GLY A 591 5.37 -9.58 38.39
CA GLY A 591 5.29 -9.55 39.85
C GLY A 591 3.99 -10.15 40.38
N THR A 592 4.05 -10.79 41.55
CA THR A 592 2.88 -11.45 42.17
C THR A 592 2.40 -10.69 43.41
N LEU A 593 1.10 -10.39 43.45
CA LEU A 593 0.41 -9.79 44.59
C LEU A 593 -0.62 -10.77 45.16
N THR A 594 -0.79 -10.77 46.48
CA THR A 594 -1.76 -11.64 47.17
C THR A 594 -2.88 -10.83 47.81
N VAL A 595 -4.13 -11.15 47.48
CA VAL A 595 -5.34 -10.48 48.00
C VAL A 595 -6.41 -11.53 48.34
N ASP A 596 -6.64 -11.83 49.61
CA ASP A 596 -7.70 -12.77 49.98
C ASP A 596 -9.08 -12.09 49.97
N ILE A 597 -10.08 -12.71 49.34
CA ILE A 597 -11.47 -12.23 49.23
C ILE A 597 -12.44 -13.30 49.77
N LEU A 598 -12.40 -13.49 51.09
CA LEU A 598 -13.20 -14.46 51.84
C LEU A 598 -14.55 -13.88 52.30
#